data_AF-A0A661B485-F1
#
_entry.id   AF-A0A661B485-F1
#
_cell.length_a   1.000
_cell.length_b   1.000
_cell.length_c   1.000
_cell.angle_alpha   90.00
_cell.angle_beta   90.00
_cell.angle_gamma   90.00
#
_symmetry.space_group_name_H-M   'P 1'
#
loop_
_entity.id
_entity.type
_entity.pdbx_description
1 polymer ?
#
loop_
_entity_poly.entity_id
_entity_poly.type
_entity_poly.pdbx_seq_one_letter_code
_entity_poly.pdbx_strand_id
1 'polypeptide(L)'
;MLKTPREWAHLSLGLVTIGLAIRLLVPEAFWISLVFWGMSVISGVVTFIKNGRILPTTAQMLGRNNGKLGLLGFIEVYLALVPAITAVAMLIYIFLVRK
;
A
#
# COMPACT_ATOMS: atom_id res chain seq x y z
N MET A 1 4.89 6.01 -16.10
CA MET A 1 5.38 4.64 -15.83
C MET A 1 6.31 4.70 -14.61
N LEU A 2 5.85 4.31 -13.42
CA LEU A 2 6.64 4.33 -12.18
C LEU A 2 7.73 3.24 -12.25
N LYS A 3 9.00 3.64 -12.28
CA LYS A 3 10.15 2.79 -12.65
C LYS A 3 10.83 2.17 -11.44
N THR A 4 10.82 2.83 -10.28
CA THR A 4 11.56 2.36 -9.10
C THR A 4 10.64 1.86 -7.98
N PRO A 5 11.04 0.84 -7.20
CA PRO A 5 10.24 0.37 -6.07
C PRO A 5 9.93 1.48 -5.05
N ARG A 6 10.86 2.43 -4.89
CA ARG A 6 10.71 3.59 -4.02
C ARG A 6 9.58 4.53 -4.45
N GLU A 7 9.42 4.77 -5.75
CA GLU A 7 8.29 5.57 -6.27
C GLU A 7 6.94 4.94 -5.94
N TRP A 8 6.84 3.61 -5.96
CA TRP A 8 5.62 2.89 -5.56
C TRP A 8 5.36 2.94 -4.05
N ALA A 9 6.41 2.96 -3.22
CA ALA A 9 6.30 3.19 -1.78
C ALA A 9 5.73 4.59 -1.48
N HIS A 10 6.28 5.63 -2.09
CA HIS A 10 5.79 7.00 -1.95
C HIS A 10 4.36 7.17 -2.48
N LEU A 11 4.02 6.53 -3.62
CA LEU A 11 2.64 6.51 -4.12
C LEU A 11 1.69 5.88 -3.11
N SER A 12 2.08 4.73 -2.53
CA SER A 12 1.29 4.03 -1.52
C SER A 12 1.02 4.92 -0.31
N LEU A 13 2.05 5.55 0.25
CA LEU A 13 1.94 6.48 1.36
C LEU A 13 1.03 7.67 1.00
N GLY A 14 1.24 8.29 -0.17
CA GLY A 14 0.45 9.43 -0.64
C GLY A 14 -1.04 9.09 -0.79
N LEU A 15 -1.37 7.92 -1.34
CA LEU A 15 -2.74 7.43 -1.44
C LEU A 15 -3.38 7.26 -0.07
N VAL A 16 -2.62 6.73 0.91
CA VAL A 16 -3.11 6.59 2.29
C VAL A 16 -3.35 7.93 2.95
N THR A 17 -2.42 8.87 2.83
CA THR A 17 -2.55 10.21 3.41
C THR A 17 -3.74 10.95 2.80
N ILE A 18 -3.95 10.86 1.48
CA ILE A 18 -5.12 11.44 0.81
C ILE A 18 -6.41 10.80 1.33
N GLY A 19 -6.47 9.46 1.40
CA GLY A 19 -7.64 8.76 1.94
C GLY A 19 -7.93 9.14 3.39
N LEU A 20 -6.89 9.33 4.21
CA LEU A 20 -7.03 9.78 5.59
C LEU A 20 -7.53 11.23 5.67
N ALA A 21 -6.99 12.12 4.85
CA ALA A 21 -7.42 13.51 4.78
C ALA A 21 -8.90 13.63 4.37
N ILE A 22 -9.33 12.87 3.36
CA ILE A 22 -10.74 12.83 2.93
C ILE A 22 -11.62 12.33 4.07
N ARG A 23 -11.22 11.27 4.79
CA ARG A 23 -11.97 10.74 5.93
C ARG A 23 -12.13 11.76 7.06
N LEU A 24 -11.10 12.55 7.33
CA LEU A 24 -11.10 13.56 8.40
C LEU A 24 -11.89 14.82 8.01
N LEU A 25 -11.77 15.27 6.75
CA LEU A 25 -12.40 16.51 6.28
C LEU A 25 -13.85 16.30 5.86
N VAL A 26 -14.16 15.16 5.25
CA VAL A 26 -15.49 14.83 4.71
C VAL A 26 -15.87 13.41 5.14
N PRO A 27 -16.34 13.23 6.39
CA PRO A 27 -16.66 11.91 6.93
C PRO A 27 -17.68 11.11 6.11
N GLU A 28 -18.62 11.80 5.45
CA GLU A 28 -19.65 11.20 4.59
C GLU A 28 -19.08 10.62 3.29
N ALA A 29 -17.94 11.14 2.82
CA ALA A 29 -17.21 10.64 1.66
C ALA A 29 -16.30 9.44 2.00
N PHE A 30 -16.67 8.65 3.01
CA PHE A 30 -15.95 7.46 3.46
C PHE A 30 -15.63 6.50 2.30
N TRP A 31 -16.56 6.31 1.37
CA TRP A 31 -16.38 5.44 0.20
C TRP A 31 -15.18 5.85 -0.67
N ILE A 32 -14.97 7.15 -0.84
CA ILE A 32 -13.83 7.68 -1.62
C ILE A 32 -12.53 7.38 -0.88
N SER A 33 -12.49 7.62 0.43
CA SER A 33 -11.33 7.29 1.28
C SER A 33 -10.95 5.81 1.19
N LEU A 34 -11.96 4.96 1.13
CA LEU A 34 -11.81 3.51 1.04
C LEU A 34 -11.23 3.06 -0.31
N VAL A 35 -11.61 3.71 -1.41
CA VAL A 35 -11.00 3.48 -2.73
C VAL A 35 -9.51 3.85 -2.72
N PHE A 36 -9.15 5.00 -2.15
CA PHE A 36 -7.75 5.42 -2.02
C PHE A 36 -6.92 4.43 -1.18
N TRP A 37 -7.46 3.97 -0.05
CA TRP A 37 -6.82 2.96 0.78
C TRP A 37 -6.67 1.62 0.05
N GLY A 38 -7.68 1.17 -0.70
CA GLY A 38 -7.60 -0.02 -1.54
C GLY A 38 -6.50 0.08 -2.61
N MET A 39 -6.41 1.21 -3.31
CA MET A 39 -5.33 1.45 -4.28
C MET A 39 -3.95 1.46 -3.62
N SER A 40 -3.84 1.95 -2.38
CA SER A 40 -2.58 1.93 -1.64
C SER A 40 -2.10 0.50 -1.36
N VAL A 41 -3.00 -0.44 -1.05
CA VAL A 41 -2.63 -1.86 -0.85
C VAL A 41 -2.00 -2.41 -2.11
N ILE A 42 -2.64 -2.18 -3.26
CA ILE A 42 -2.15 -2.66 -4.55
C ILE A 42 -0.76 -2.07 -4.81
N SER A 43 -0.57 -0.77 -4.57
CA SER A 43 0.74 -0.11 -4.69
C SER A 43 1.80 -0.70 -3.75
N GLY A 44 1.45 -0.96 -2.49
CA GLY A 44 2.34 -1.58 -1.50
C GLY A 44 2.75 -2.99 -1.88
N VAL A 45 1.80 -3.82 -2.34
CA VAL A 45 2.07 -5.17 -2.85
C VAL A 45 2.98 -5.13 -4.08
N VAL A 46 2.71 -4.24 -5.04
CA VAL A 46 3.57 -4.03 -6.22
C VAL A 46 4.97 -3.60 -5.81
N THR A 47 5.09 -2.78 -4.76
CA THR A 47 6.39 -2.37 -4.21
C THR A 47 7.19 -3.57 -3.69
N PHE A 48 6.55 -4.46 -2.92
CA PHE A 48 7.21 -5.67 -2.41
C PHE A 48 7.61 -6.65 -3.52
N ILE A 49 6.76 -6.82 -4.54
CA ILE A 49 7.05 -7.64 -5.72
C ILE A 49 8.26 -7.07 -6.47
N LYS A 50 8.26 -5.76 -6.76
CA LYS A 50 9.36 -5.09 -7.49
C LYS A 50 10.66 -5.03 -6.70
N ASN A 51 10.58 -5.11 -5.37
CA ASN A 51 11.76 -5.24 -4.52
C ASN A 51 12.31 -6.67 -4.45
N GLY A 52 11.59 -7.65 -4.99
CA GLY A 52 11.98 -9.04 -5.03
C GLY A 52 11.95 -9.75 -3.67
N ARG A 53 11.17 -9.24 -2.71
CA ARG A 53 10.97 -9.92 -1.41
C ARG A 53 9.87 -10.98 -1.46
N ILE A 54 8.86 -10.80 -2.30
CA ILE A 54 7.77 -11.77 -2.50
C ILE A 54 8.11 -12.76 -3.62
N LEU A 55 8.71 -12.25 -4.70
CA LEU A 55 9.20 -13.03 -5.83
C LEU A 55 10.67 -12.68 -6.05
N PRO A 56 11.62 -13.45 -5.47
CA PRO A 56 13.03 -13.19 -5.68
C PRO A 56 13.33 -13.24 -7.17
N THR A 57 13.88 -12.16 -7.69
CA THR A 57 14.26 -12.11 -9.10
C THR A 57 15.44 -13.05 -9.35
N THR A 58 15.56 -13.57 -10.58
CA THR A 58 16.71 -14.42 -10.97
C THR A 58 18.06 -13.78 -10.63
N ALA A 59 18.15 -12.45 -10.68
CA ALA A 59 19.33 -11.71 -10.24
C ALA A 59 19.62 -11.83 -8.72
N GLN A 60 18.60 -11.81 -7.87
CA GLN A 60 18.74 -12.01 -6.42
C GLN A 60 19.03 -13.47 -6.06
N MET A 61 18.43 -14.43 -6.78
CA MET A 61 18.75 -15.85 -6.63
C MET A 61 20.21 -16.15 -7.01
N LEU A 62 20.79 -15.38 -7.93
CA LEU A 62 22.20 -15.45 -8.35
C LEU A 62 23.15 -14.59 -7.47
N GLY A 63 22.70 -14.12 -6.30
CA GLY A 63 23.53 -13.37 -5.36
C GLY A 63 23.81 -11.90 -5.72
N ARG A 64 23.26 -11.38 -6.83
CA ARG A 64 23.30 -9.95 -7.14
C ARG A 64 22.19 -9.23 -6.36
N ASN A 65 22.53 -8.74 -5.17
CA ASN A 65 21.61 -7.98 -4.35
C ASN A 65 21.39 -6.56 -4.92
N ASN A 66 20.47 -6.45 -5.86
CA ASN A 66 19.96 -5.19 -6.40
C ASN A 66 18.75 -4.66 -5.60
N GLY A 67 18.60 -5.03 -4.32
CA GLY A 67 17.52 -4.53 -3.47
C GLY A 67 17.62 -3.01 -3.30
N LYS A 68 16.83 -2.27 -4.09
CA LYS A 68 16.87 -0.79 -4.18
C LYS A 68 15.94 -0.09 -3.18
N LEU A 69 15.21 -0.81 -2.34
CA LEU A 69 14.45 -0.21 -1.24
C LEU A 69 15.34 -0.02 -0.02
N GLY A 70 15.65 1.23 0.29
CA GLY A 70 16.19 1.62 1.58
C GLY A 70 15.15 1.42 2.71
N LEU A 71 15.62 1.45 3.95
CA LEU A 71 14.81 1.28 5.18
C LEU A 71 13.55 2.17 5.20
N LEU A 72 13.68 3.43 4.75
CA LEU A 72 12.58 4.40 4.67
C LEU A 72 11.42 3.93 3.78
N GLY A 73 11.72 3.39 2.59
CA GLY A 73 10.68 2.90 1.69
C GLY A 73 9.97 1.66 2.25
N PHE A 74 10.63 0.88 3.10
CA PHE A 74 9.96 -0.20 3.84
C PHE A 74 8.99 0.34 4.86
N ILE A 75 9.42 1.30 5.68
CA ILE A 75 8.57 1.94 6.68
C ILE A 75 7.33 2.54 6.01
N GLU A 76 7.49 3.22 4.87
CA GLU A 76 6.40 3.81 4.11
C GLU A 76 5.36 2.78 3.65
N VAL A 77 5.80 1.64 3.12
CA VAL A 77 4.87 0.59 2.67
C VAL A 77 4.14 -0.04 3.85
N TYR A 78 4.83 -0.30 4.96
CA TYR A 78 4.21 -0.85 6.17
C TYR A 78 3.24 0.14 6.82
N LEU A 79 3.58 1.44 6.87
CA LEU A 79 2.66 2.46 7.35
C LEU A 79 1.42 2.56 6.47
N ALA A 80 1.59 2.44 5.15
CA ALA A 80 0.47 2.47 4.23
C ALA A 80 -0.46 1.24 4.38
N LEU A 81 0.07 0.09 4.80
CA LEU A 81 -0.72 -1.11 5.03
C LEU A 81 -1.65 -1.01 6.25
N VAL A 82 -1.30 -0.24 7.29
CA VAL A 82 -2.10 -0.19 8.53
C VAL A 82 -3.53 0.35 8.28
N PRO A 83 -3.72 1.54 7.65
CA PRO A 83 -5.05 2.07 7.37
C PRO A 83 -5.82 1.22 6.36
N ALA A 84 -5.11 0.59 5.44
CA ALA A 84 -5.68 -0.35 4.49
C ALA A 84 -6.24 -1.62 5.15
N ILE A 85 -5.54 -2.20 6.12
CA ILE A 85 -6.04 -3.35 6.89
C ILE A 85 -7.30 -2.95 7.65
N THR A 86 -7.31 -1.75 8.26
CA THR A 86 -8.52 -1.20 8.89
C THR A 86 -9.66 -1.05 7.89
N ALA A 87 -9.39 -0.57 6.68
CA ALA A 87 -10.38 -0.43 5.60
C ALA A 87 -10.98 -1.78 5.19
N VAL A 88 -10.15 -2.82 5.03
CA VAL A 88 -10.59 -4.19 4.69
C VAL A 88 -11.42 -4.79 5.83
N ALA A 89 -10.99 -4.66 7.08
CA ALA A 89 -11.75 -5.13 8.24
C ALA A 89 -13.14 -4.45 8.31
N MET A 90 -13.21 -3.15 8.00
CA MET A 90 -14.46 -2.39 7.97
C MET A 90 -15.39 -2.87 6.85
N LEU A 91 -14.87 -3.15 5.66
CA LEU A 91 -15.64 -3.73 4.55
C LEU A 91 -16.24 -5.09 4.92
N ILE A 92 -15.43 -5.96 5.53
CA ILE A 92 -15.84 -7.29 6.01
C ILE A 92 -16.95 -7.13 7.04
N TYR A 93 -16.80 -6.23 8.02
CA TYR A 93 -17.83 -5.93 9.01
C TYR A 93 -19.15 -5.48 8.36
N ILE A 94 -19.11 -4.55 7.40
CA ILE A 94 -20.31 -4.09 6.70
C ILE A 94 -21.02 -5.24 5.96
N PHE A 95 -20.27 -6.14 5.32
CA PHE A 95 -20.83 -7.28 4.59
C PHE A 95 -21.37 -8.40 5.47
N LEU A 96 -20.75 -8.64 6.63
CA LEU A 96 -21.16 -9.69 7.58
C LEU A 96 -22.32 -9.26 8.47
N VAL A 97 -22.35 -8.00 8.90
CA VAL A 97 -23.37 -7.50 9.86
C VAL A 97 -24.65 -7.03 9.17
N ARG A 98 -24.62 -6.73 7.86
CA ARG A 98 -25.83 -6.41 7.08
C ARG A 98 -26.54 -7.63 6.47
N LYS A 99 -26.16 -8.84 6.87
CA LYS A 99 -26.94 -10.06 6.61
C LYS A 99 -27.75 -10.42 7.84
#